data_AF-A0A1H4PSP0-F1
#
_entry.id   AF-A0A1H4PSP0-F1
#
_cell.length_a   1.000
_cell.length_b   1.000
_cell.length_c   1.000
_cell.angle_alpha   90.00
_cell.angle_beta   90.00
_cell.angle_gamma   90.00
#
_symmetry.space_group_name_H-M   'P 1'
#
loop_
_entity.id
_entity.type
_entity.pdbx_description
1 polymer ?
#
loop_
_entity_poly.entity_id
_entity_poly.type
_entity_poly.pdbx_seq_one_letter_code
_entity_poly.pdbx_strand_id
1 'polypeptide(L)'
;MALSDNPALQAALAESRQQAAEATASLRQMAAHLSAERDKFKAESARRIEELQREARRGDLGPDQERLQRRVDAGETSWRDIASGADEHPSAEAARAGLSHNLTELREELELDDAFLEADEAAREQQRRAMPEH
;
A
#
# COMPACT_ATOMS: atom_id res chain seq x y z
N MET A 1 34.83 18.09 -43.08
CA MET A 1 33.36 17.99 -43.20
C MET A 1 32.85 17.67 -41.81
N ALA A 2 32.18 18.62 -41.16
CA ALA A 2 31.72 18.41 -39.79
C ALA A 2 30.58 17.39 -39.79
N LEU A 3 30.55 16.48 -38.82
CA LEU A 3 29.49 15.48 -38.61
C LEU A 3 28.08 16.10 -38.48
N SER A 4 28.00 17.43 -38.36
CA SER A 4 26.80 18.25 -38.26
C SER A 4 25.99 18.42 -39.56
N ASP A 5 26.55 18.13 -40.74
CA ASP A 5 25.90 18.45 -42.03
C ASP A 5 25.17 17.26 -42.67
N ASN A 6 25.10 16.10 -42.00
CA ASN A 6 24.39 14.92 -42.51
C ASN A 6 22.90 14.97 -42.12
N PRO A 7 21.97 15.15 -43.08
CA PRO A 7 20.54 15.32 -42.78
C PRO A 7 19.90 14.09 -42.14
N ALA A 8 20.39 12.88 -42.42
CA ALA A 8 19.89 11.65 -41.80
C ALA A 8 20.24 11.58 -40.31
N LEU A 9 21.43 12.06 -39.93
CA LEU A 9 21.86 12.15 -38.53
C LEU A 9 21.06 13.22 -37.75
N GLN A 10 20.73 14.33 -38.39
CA GLN A 10 19.87 15.36 -37.79
C GLN A 10 18.44 14.85 -37.57
N ALA A 11 17.88 14.13 -38.54
CA ALA A 11 16.55 13.52 -38.42
C ALA A 11 16.51 12.49 -37.28
N ALA A 12 17.49 11.59 -37.19
CA ALA A 12 17.57 10.60 -36.12
C ALA A 12 17.71 11.24 -34.72
N LEU A 13 18.47 12.33 -34.59
CA LEU A 13 18.58 13.10 -33.35
C LEU A 13 17.26 13.80 -32.98
N ALA A 14 16.52 14.33 -33.97
CA ALA A 14 15.22 14.95 -33.74
C ALA A 14 14.19 13.90 -33.27
N GLU A 15 14.16 12.73 -33.91
CA GLU A 15 13.30 11.61 -33.53
C GLU A 15 13.62 11.09 -32.13
N SER A 16 14.91 10.89 -31.81
CA SER A 16 15.33 10.49 -30.46
C SER A 16 14.93 11.51 -29.38
N ARG A 17 15.06 12.81 -29.67
CA ARG A 17 14.60 13.87 -28.74
C ARG A 17 13.09 13.86 -28.57
N GLN A 18 12.33 13.63 -29.64
CA GLN A 18 10.88 13.53 -29.58
C GLN A 18 10.46 12.33 -28.73
N GLN A 19 11.03 11.15 -28.99
CA GLN A 19 10.76 9.94 -28.19
C GLN A 19 11.12 10.13 -26.71
N ALA A 20 12.25 10.79 -26.41
CA ALA A 20 12.63 11.11 -25.03
C ALA A 20 11.65 12.09 -24.37
N ALA A 21 11.15 13.08 -25.10
CA ALA A 21 10.17 14.04 -24.61
C ALA A 21 8.82 13.36 -24.32
N GLU A 22 8.36 12.49 -25.21
CA GLU A 22 7.14 11.69 -25.05
C GLU A 22 7.24 10.72 -23.86
N ALA A 23 8.36 9.99 -23.74
CA ALA A 23 8.62 9.10 -22.62
C ALA A 23 8.63 9.87 -21.28
N THR A 24 9.28 11.04 -21.25
CA THR A 24 9.30 11.89 -20.05
C THR A 24 7.92 12.42 -19.70
N ALA A 25 7.11 12.82 -20.70
CA ALA A 25 5.75 13.27 -20.49
C ALA A 25 4.87 12.14 -19.92
N SER A 26 4.98 10.93 -20.47
CA SER A 26 4.28 9.74 -19.98
C SER A 26 4.67 9.41 -18.54
N LEU A 27 5.97 9.41 -18.21
CA LEU A 27 6.45 9.20 -16.83
C LEU A 27 5.90 10.25 -15.85
N ARG A 28 5.85 11.52 -16.26
CA ARG A 28 5.26 12.58 -15.42
C ARG A 28 3.77 12.38 -15.19
N GLN A 29 3.03 11.95 -16.22
CA GLN A 29 1.61 11.64 -16.09
C GLN A 29 1.37 10.46 -15.14
N MET A 30 2.15 9.38 -15.27
CA MET A 30 2.08 8.24 -14.35
C MET A 30 2.42 8.65 -12.91
N ALA A 31 3.47 9.44 -12.70
CA ALA A 31 3.84 9.93 -11.38
C ALA A 31 2.74 10.82 -10.77
N ALA A 32 2.11 11.69 -11.57
CA ALA A 32 1.00 12.52 -11.13
C ALA A 32 -0.22 11.67 -10.75
N HIS A 33 -0.54 10.64 -11.54
CA HIS A 33 -1.63 9.72 -11.25
C HIS A 33 -1.39 8.96 -9.95
N LEU A 34 -0.20 8.36 -9.78
CA LEU A 34 0.18 7.65 -8.56
C LEU A 34 0.15 8.56 -7.33
N SER A 35 0.58 9.83 -7.46
CA SER A 35 0.49 10.79 -6.36
C SER A 35 -0.96 11.07 -5.99
N ALA A 36 -1.84 11.25 -6.98
CA ALA A 36 -3.26 11.50 -6.74
C ALA A 36 -3.95 10.30 -6.08
N GLU A 37 -3.65 9.08 -6.53
CA GLU A 37 -4.18 7.86 -5.91
C GLU A 37 -3.69 7.68 -4.48
N ARG A 38 -2.39 7.89 -4.23
CA ARG A 38 -1.82 7.88 -2.88
C ARG A 38 -2.54 8.88 -1.96
N ASP A 39 -2.79 10.08 -2.45
CA ASP A 39 -3.41 11.13 -1.64
C ASP A 39 -4.89 10.82 -1.34
N LYS A 40 -5.62 10.24 -2.31
CA LYS A 40 -6.96 9.69 -2.09
C LYS A 40 -6.96 8.57 -1.06
N PHE A 41 -6.09 7.58 -1.23
CA PHE A 41 -5.96 6.46 -0.31
C PHE A 41 -5.67 6.95 1.11
N LYS A 42 -4.73 7.89 1.28
CA LYS A 42 -4.43 8.51 2.58
C LYS A 42 -5.65 9.18 3.21
N ALA A 43 -6.42 9.94 2.42
CA ALA A 43 -7.62 10.61 2.91
C ALA A 43 -8.70 9.62 3.35
N GLU A 44 -8.91 8.55 2.58
CA GLU A 44 -9.87 7.49 2.92
C GLU A 44 -9.43 6.68 4.14
N SER A 45 -8.15 6.30 4.22
CA SER A 45 -7.60 5.62 5.39
C SER A 45 -7.74 6.47 6.65
N ALA A 46 -7.45 7.77 6.57
CA ALA A 46 -7.59 8.69 7.70
C ALA A 46 -9.05 8.75 8.21
N ARG A 47 -10.02 8.82 7.29
CA ARG A 47 -11.45 8.81 7.64
C ARG A 47 -11.86 7.51 8.33
N ARG A 48 -11.44 6.36 7.80
CA ARG A 48 -11.74 5.05 8.41
C ARG A 48 -11.14 4.91 9.80
N ILE A 49 -9.89 5.36 9.97
CA ILE A 49 -9.22 5.35 11.27
C ILE A 49 -9.99 6.22 12.26
N GLU A 50 -10.40 7.43 11.86
CA GLU A 50 -11.19 8.32 12.72
C GLU A 50 -12.54 7.72 13.11
N GLU A 51 -13.22 7.03 12.19
CA GLU A 51 -14.46 6.31 12.47
C GLU A 51 -14.27 5.19 13.49
N LEU A 52 -13.28 4.31 13.28
CA LEU A 52 -12.96 3.24 14.23
C LEU A 52 -12.57 3.79 15.61
N GLN A 53 -11.83 4.89 15.66
CA GLN A 53 -11.49 5.54 16.93
C GLN A 53 -12.74 6.08 17.63
N ARG A 54 -13.70 6.65 16.90
CA ARG A 54 -14.98 7.11 17.47
C ARG A 54 -15.80 5.93 18.00
N GLU A 55 -15.90 4.84 17.25
CA GLU A 55 -16.59 3.61 17.67
C GLU A 55 -15.93 3.00 18.92
N ALA A 56 -14.60 2.91 18.94
CA ALA A 56 -13.84 2.45 20.09
C ALA A 56 -14.11 3.33 21.33
N ARG A 57 -14.10 4.66 21.19
CA ARG A 57 -14.40 5.59 22.31
C ARG A 57 -15.82 5.43 22.86
N ARG A 58 -16.78 5.04 22.02
CA ARG A 58 -18.17 4.76 22.43
C ARG A 58 -18.35 3.37 23.03
N GLY A 59 -17.34 2.49 22.88
CA GLY A 59 -17.42 1.10 23.31
C GLY A 59 -18.10 0.17 22.30
N ASP A 60 -18.39 0.65 21.09
CA ASP A 60 -19.08 -0.12 20.03
C ASP A 60 -18.22 -1.33 19.58
N LEU A 61 -16.90 -1.22 19.72
CA LEU A 61 -15.93 -2.26 19.38
C LEU A 61 -15.57 -3.17 20.58
N GLY A 62 -16.29 -3.03 21.69
CA GLY A 62 -16.08 -3.79 22.90
C GLY A 62 -15.11 -3.14 23.91
N PRO A 63 -15.08 -3.68 25.15
CA PRO A 63 -14.43 -3.03 26.29
C PRO A 63 -12.90 -2.96 26.20
N ASP A 64 -12.26 -3.92 25.53
CA ASP A 64 -10.80 -3.92 25.37
C ASP A 64 -10.34 -2.86 24.37
N GLN A 65 -11.10 -2.66 23.29
CA GLN A 65 -10.84 -1.61 22.30
C GLN A 65 -11.10 -0.21 22.87
N GLU A 66 -12.17 -0.05 23.64
CA GLU A 66 -12.45 1.20 24.37
C GLU A 66 -11.30 1.55 25.32
N ARG A 67 -10.83 0.56 26.09
CA ARG A 67 -9.70 0.74 27.02
C ARG A 67 -8.42 1.08 26.27
N LEU A 68 -8.11 0.37 25.18
CA LEU A 68 -6.93 0.63 24.37
C LEU A 68 -6.96 2.03 23.78
N GLN A 69 -8.10 2.45 23.22
CA GLN A 69 -8.28 3.77 22.65
C GLN A 69 -8.09 4.89 23.68
N ARG A 70 -8.61 4.72 24.90
CA ARG A 70 -8.36 5.67 26.00
C ARG A 70 -6.87 5.81 26.33
N ARG A 71 -6.13 4.70 26.36
CA ARG A 71 -4.68 4.71 26.62
C ARG A 71 -3.91 5.41 25.51
N VAL A 72 -4.29 5.19 24.25
CA VAL A 72 -3.73 5.91 23.10
C VAL A 72 -4.05 7.40 23.18
N ASP A 73 -5.29 7.78 23.48
CA ASP A 73 -5.71 9.18 23.61
C ASP A 73 -4.99 9.89 24.78
N ALA A 74 -4.71 9.18 25.87
CA ALA A 74 -3.96 9.67 27.02
C ALA A 74 -2.43 9.74 26.78
N GLY A 75 -1.94 9.22 25.65
CA GLY A 75 -0.51 9.16 25.33
C GLY A 75 0.27 8.13 26.16
N GLU A 76 -0.42 7.19 26.82
CA GLU A 76 0.21 6.11 27.61
C GLU A 76 0.83 5.03 26.72
N THR A 77 0.38 4.95 25.47
CA THR A 77 0.88 4.01 24.45
C THR A 77 0.64 4.60 23.06
N SER A 78 1.14 3.94 22.03
CA SER A 78 0.88 4.28 20.64
C SER A 78 0.53 3.03 19.83
N TRP A 79 -0.16 3.21 18.70
CA TRP A 79 -0.41 2.12 17.75
C TRP A 79 0.88 1.41 17.31
N ARG A 80 2.00 2.13 17.24
CA ARG A 80 3.30 1.56 16.94
C ARG A 80 3.79 0.65 18.06
N ASP A 81 3.67 1.08 19.31
CA ASP A 81 4.13 0.32 20.48
C ASP A 81 3.25 -0.91 20.73
N ILE A 82 1.95 -0.80 20.45
CA ILE A 82 1.02 -1.93 20.44
C ILE A 82 1.44 -2.93 19.36
N ALA A 83 1.67 -2.49 18.12
CA ALA A 83 2.01 -3.38 17.01
C ALA A 83 3.40 -4.04 17.17
N SER A 84 4.38 -3.31 17.70
CA SER A 84 5.73 -3.83 17.91
C SER A 84 5.84 -4.78 19.11
N GLY A 85 4.83 -4.80 19.98
CA GLY A 85 4.86 -5.56 21.23
C GLY A 85 5.52 -4.82 22.39
N ALA A 86 5.94 -3.56 22.22
CA ALA A 86 6.48 -2.76 23.31
C ALA A 86 5.46 -2.42 24.40
N ASP A 87 4.17 -2.39 24.05
CA ASP A 87 3.07 -2.33 25.01
C ASP A 87 2.61 -3.74 25.42
N GLU A 88 2.98 -4.13 26.65
CA GLU A 88 2.66 -5.42 27.28
C GLU A 88 1.35 -5.40 28.08
N HIS A 89 0.60 -4.30 28.06
CA HIS A 89 -0.67 -4.24 28.77
C HIS A 89 -1.68 -5.25 28.17
N PRO A 90 -2.54 -5.91 28.97
CA PRO A 90 -3.46 -6.94 28.47
C PRO A 90 -4.36 -6.51 27.31
N SER A 91 -4.78 -5.24 27.28
CA SER A 91 -5.58 -4.70 26.16
C SER A 91 -4.79 -4.63 24.84
N ALA A 92 -3.47 -4.40 24.89
CA ALA A 92 -2.61 -4.38 23.71
C ALA A 92 -2.31 -5.81 23.24
N GLU A 93 -2.12 -6.75 24.17
CA GLU A 93 -2.02 -8.17 23.87
C GLU A 93 -3.30 -8.71 23.21
N ALA A 94 -4.46 -8.39 23.76
CA ALA A 94 -5.76 -8.78 23.21
C ALA A 94 -5.96 -8.22 21.79
N ALA A 95 -5.56 -6.97 21.55
CA ALA A 95 -5.63 -6.38 20.21
C ALA A 95 -4.71 -7.08 19.21
N ARG A 96 -3.48 -7.43 19.60
CA ARG A 96 -2.57 -8.22 18.74
C ARG A 96 -3.13 -9.62 18.47
N ALA A 97 -3.62 -10.29 19.50
CA ALA A 97 -4.22 -11.63 19.37
C ALA A 97 -5.42 -11.62 18.42
N GLY A 98 -6.31 -10.63 18.55
CA GLY A 98 -7.44 -10.43 17.64
C GLY A 98 -6.99 -10.19 16.20
N LEU A 99 -5.96 -9.38 15.97
CA LEU A 99 -5.39 -9.18 14.64
C LEU A 99 -4.82 -10.48 14.05
N SER A 100 -4.04 -11.24 14.83
CA SER A 100 -3.47 -12.52 14.39
C SER A 100 -4.55 -13.56 14.06
N HIS A 101 -5.64 -13.58 14.84
CA HIS A 101 -6.78 -14.44 14.58
C HIS A 101 -7.49 -14.04 13.28
N ASN A 102 -7.85 -12.78 13.10
CA ASN A 102 -8.52 -12.29 11.88
C ASN A 102 -7.66 -12.52 10.63
N LEU A 103 -6.34 -12.34 10.73
CA LEU A 103 -5.42 -12.62 9.63
C LEU A 103 -5.33 -14.12 9.30
N THR A 104 -5.47 -14.98 10.32
CA THR A 104 -5.51 -16.43 10.14
C THR A 104 -6.81 -16.85 9.47
N GLU A 105 -7.95 -16.34 9.93
CA GLU A 105 -9.25 -16.59 9.31
C GLU A 105 -9.29 -16.10 7.86
N LEU A 106 -8.78 -14.89 7.60
CA LEU A 106 -8.69 -14.35 6.24
C LEU A 106 -7.81 -15.23 5.35
N ARG A 107 -6.67 -15.74 5.87
CA ARG A 107 -5.83 -16.67 5.10
C ARG A 107 -6.60 -17.95 4.75
N GLU A 108 -7.29 -18.54 5.73
CA GLU A 108 -8.06 -19.76 5.54
C GLU A 108 -9.22 -19.56 4.54
N GLU A 109 -9.87 -18.39 4.58
CA GLU A 109 -10.90 -18.01 3.60
C GLU A 109 -10.33 -17.90 2.19
N LEU A 110 -9.19 -17.23 2.03
CA LEU A 110 -8.52 -17.06 0.74
C LEU A 110 -7.94 -18.37 0.18
N GLU A 111 -7.51 -19.31 1.04
CA GLU A 111 -7.06 -20.64 0.62
C GLU A 111 -8.18 -21.49 0.01
N LEU A 112 -9.45 -21.14 0.27
CA LEU A 112 -10.64 -21.82 -0.24
C LEU A 112 -11.36 -21.03 -1.35
N ASP A 113 -10.87 -19.84 -1.69
CA ASP A 113 -11.46 -18.98 -2.73
C ASP A 113 -10.78 -19.25 -4.09
N ASP A 114 -11.49 -19.99 -4.94
CA ASP A 114 -11.04 -20.34 -6.30
C ASP A 114 -10.66 -19.10 -7.13
N ALA A 115 -11.40 -18.00 -7.01
CA ALA A 115 -11.13 -16.78 -7.77
C ALA A 115 -9.84 -16.09 -7.30
N PHE A 116 -9.56 -16.14 -6.00
CA PHE A 116 -8.30 -15.67 -5.44
C PHE A 116 -7.12 -16.53 -5.89
N LEU A 117 -7.27 -17.86 -5.84
CA LEU A 117 -6.22 -18.80 -6.25
C LEU A 117 -5.84 -18.63 -7.73
N GLU A 118 -6.82 -18.49 -8.62
CA GLU A 118 -6.59 -18.22 -10.04
C GLU A 118 -5.84 -16.89 -10.25
N ALA A 119 -6.22 -15.83 -9.52
CA ALA A 119 -5.59 -14.53 -9.61
C ALA A 119 -4.14 -14.54 -9.08
N ASP A 120 -3.88 -15.21 -7.96
CA ASP A 120 -2.54 -15.37 -7.38
C ASP A 120 -1.62 -16.20 -8.30
N GLU A 121 -2.12 -17.27 -8.90
CA GLU A 121 -1.36 -18.05 -9.89
C GLU A 121 -0.99 -17.21 -11.12
N ALA A 122 -1.96 -16.47 -11.68
CA ALA A 122 -1.73 -15.59 -12.81
C ALA A 122 -0.69 -14.49 -12.48
N ALA A 123 -0.76 -13.90 -11.29
CA ALA A 123 0.19 -12.89 -10.83
C ALA A 123 1.61 -13.47 -10.70
N ARG A 124 1.75 -14.67 -10.12
CA ARG A 124 3.05 -15.36 -10.00
C ARG A 124 3.64 -15.70 -11.36
N GLU A 125 2.82 -16.10 -12.32
CA GLU A 125 3.28 -16.38 -13.68
C GLU A 125 3.75 -15.10 -14.39
N GLN A 126 3.01 -13.99 -14.26
CA GLN A 126 3.44 -12.69 -14.78
C GLN A 126 4.78 -12.25 -14.17
N GLN A 127 4.95 -12.41 -12.85
CA GLN A 127 6.19 -12.07 -12.16
C GLN A 127 7.37 -12.94 -12.64
N ARG A 128 7.16 -14.24 -12.85
CA ARG A 128 8.17 -15.17 -13.41
C ARG A 128 8.57 -14.80 -14.83
N ARG A 129 7.61 -14.35 -15.66
CA ARG A 129 7.90 -13.86 -17.02
C ARG A 129 8.64 -12.52 -17.01
N ALA A 130 8.39 -11.66 -16.02
CA ALA A 130 9.04 -10.35 -15.87
C ALA A 130 10.45 -10.43 -15.27
N MET A 131 10.76 -11.48 -14.50
CA MET A 131 12.10 -11.76 -13.95
C MET A 131 12.61 -13.12 -14.41
N PRO A 132 13.03 -13.28 -15.68
CA PRO A 132 13.72 -14.49 -16.09
C PRO A 132 15.01 -14.60 -15.28
N GLU A 133 15.19 -15.71 -14.56
CA GLU A 133 16.42 -16.01 -13.84
C GLU A 133 17.61 -15.90 -14.80
N HIS A 134 18.60 -15.07 -14.43
CA HIS A 134 19.87 -14.91 -15.15
C HIS A 134 20.84 -16.03 -14.83
#